data_AF-A0A9C8KAK7-F1
#
_entry.id   AF-A0A9C8KAK7-F1
#
_cell.length_a   1.000
_cell.length_b   1.000
_cell.length_c   1.000
_cell.angle_alpha   90.00
_cell.angle_beta   90.00
_cell.angle_gamma   90.00
#
_symmetry.space_group_name_H-M   'P 1'
#
loop_
_entity.id
_entity.type
_entity.pdbx_description
1 polymer ?
#
loop_
_entity_poly.entity_id
_entity_poly.type
_entity_poly.pdbx_seq_one_letter_code
_entity_poly.pdbx_strand_id
1 'polypeptide(L)' 'MSKIQPIITLITDFGLQDGYVGVMKGVITKINPSVKIIDISNKITKTIYIYNFSF' A
#
# COMPACT_ATOMS: atom_id res chain seq x y z
N MET A 1 19.35 -21.03 14.65
CA MET A 1 18.35 -21.00 13.55
C MET A 1 18.24 -19.58 13.03
N SER A 2 18.28 -19.38 11.70
CA SER A 2 17.88 -18.09 11.12
C SER A 2 16.39 -17.89 11.40
N LYS A 3 16.05 -16.78 12.05
CA LYS A 3 14.65 -16.43 12.31
C LYS A 3 14.01 -16.09 10.96
N ILE A 4 12.96 -16.80 10.57
CA ILE A 4 12.22 -16.46 9.35
C ILE A 4 11.60 -15.09 9.57
N GLN A 5 12.02 -14.10 8.78
CA GLN A 5 11.43 -12.78 8.81
C GLN A 5 10.21 -12.77 7.89
N PRO A 6 8.99 -12.59 8.41
CA PRO A 6 7.81 -12.53 7.57
C PRO A 6 7.86 -11.31 6.66
N ILE A 7 7.37 -11.45 5.43
CA ILE A 7 7.39 -10.41 4.40
C ILE A 7 5.95 -10.12 3.99
N ILE A 8 5.59 -8.84 3.95
CA ILE A 8 4.32 -8.36 3.40
C ILE A 8 4.64 -7.39 2.26
N THR A 9 4.06 -7.62 1.10
CA THR A 9 4.15 -6.72 -0.04
C THR A 9 2.90 -5.85 -0.15
N LEU A 10 3.05 -4.58 -0.56
CA LEU A 10 1.95 -3.63 -0.72
C LEU A 10 1.81 -3.16 -2.17
N ILE A 11 0.58 -3.23 -2.68
CA ILE A 11 0.14 -2.62 -3.94
C ILE A 11 -1.10 -1.80 -3.65
N THR A 12 -1.09 -0.50 -3.98
CA THR A 12 -2.19 0.42 -3.67
C THR A 12 -2.39 1.46 -4.78
N ASP A 13 -3.60 2.00 -4.90
CA ASP A 13 -3.97 3.13 -5.77
C ASP A 13 -4.04 4.47 -5.00
N PHE A 14 -3.54 4.50 -3.75
CA PHE A 14 -3.63 5.66 -2.86
C PHE A 14 -2.76 6.85 -3.29
N GLY A 15 -1.82 6.63 -4.21
CA GLY A 15 -0.81 7.64 -4.51
C GLY A 15 0.13 7.87 -3.33
N LEU A 16 0.88 8.97 -3.40
CA LEU A 16 1.86 9.36 -2.37
C LEU A 16 1.48 10.66 -1.65
N GLN A 17 0.32 11.26 -1.98
CA GLN A 17 -0.04 12.60 -1.52
C GLN A 17 -0.63 12.60 -0.10
N ASP A 18 -1.44 11.60 0.25
CA ASP A 18 -2.33 11.67 1.42
C ASP A 18 -1.93 10.77 2.60
N GLY A 19 -0.69 10.27 2.65
CA GLY A 19 -0.14 9.55 3.81
C GLY A 19 -0.76 8.19 4.15
N TYR A 20 -1.78 7.72 3.42
CA TYR A 20 -2.47 6.44 3.66
C TYR A 20 -1.52 5.23 3.71
N VAL A 21 -0.53 5.19 2.82
CA VAL A 21 0.52 4.15 2.81
C VAL A 21 1.31 4.15 4.13
N GLY A 22 1.58 5.33 4.70
CA GLY A 22 2.23 5.49 5.99
C GLY A 22 1.38 4.92 7.13
N VAL A 23 0.08 5.20 7.14
CA VAL A 23 -0.85 4.67 8.15
C VAL A 23 -0.89 3.14 8.09
N MET A 24 -1.02 2.54 6.90
CA MET A 24 -1.02 1.09 6.74
C MET A 24 0.26 0.46 7.28
N LYS A 25 1.43 1.02 6.92
CA LYS A 25 2.72 0.55 7.43
C LYS A 25 2.81 0.66 8.95
N GLY A 26 2.29 1.74 9.53
CA GLY A 26 2.23 1.94 10.97
C GLY A 26 1.39 0.87 11.68
N VAL A 27 0.20 0.58 11.17
CA VAL A 27 -0.68 -0.47 11.72
C VAL A 27 -0.03 -1.85 11.59
N ILE A 28 0.51 -2.19 10.43
CA ILE A 28 1.19 -3.47 10.19
C ILE A 28 2.38 -3.64 11.15
N THR A 29 3.21 -2.61 11.28
CA THR A 29 4.39 -2.63 12.17
C THR A 29 3.98 -2.72 13.64
N LYS A 30 2.87 -2.08 14.04
CA LYS A 30 2.32 -2.20 15.40
C LYS A 30 1.90 -3.65 15.71
N ILE A 31 1.32 -4.36 14.74
CA ILE A 31 0.88 -5.76 14.91
C ILE A 31 2.08 -6.71 14.95
N ASN A 32 3.05 -6.53 14.04
CA ASN A 32 4.27 -7.32 14.00
C ASN A 32 5.49 -6.44 13.72
N PRO A 33 6.23 -6.02 14.76
CA PRO A 33 7.41 -5.17 14.60
C PRO A 33 8.57 -5.83 13.83
N SER A 34 8.54 -7.16 13.67
CA SER A 34 9.59 -7.91 12.96
C SER A 34 9.32 -8.11 11.48
N VAL A 35 8.14 -7.70 10.98
CA VAL A 35 7.76 -7.90 9.57
C VAL A 35 8.53 -6.96 8.64
N LYS A 36 8.95 -7.48 7.48
CA LYS A 36 9.48 -6.66 6.39
C LYS A 36 8.35 -6.22 5.49
N ILE A 37 8.17 -4.92 5.32
CA ILE A 37 7.19 -4.37 4.36
C ILE A 37 7.92 -3.96 3.09
N ILE A 38 7.43 -4.40 1.93
CA ILE A 38 7.98 -4.06 0.60
C ILE A 38 6.87 -3.43 -0.23
N ASP A 39 7.05 -2.16 -0.63
CA ASP A 39 6.15 -1.55 -1.62
C ASP A 39 6.50 -2.05 -3.01
N ILE A 40 5.51 -2.63 -3.71
CA ILE A 40 5.63 -2.94 -5.13
C ILE A 40 5.19 -1.72 -5.95
N SER A 41 4.03 -1.13 -5.63
CA SER A 41 3.58 0.12 -6.24
C SER A 41 2.51 0.79 -5.39
N ASN A 42 2.61 2.11 -5.24
CA ASN A 42 1.56 2.95 -4.66
C ASN A 42 1.02 3.96 -5.69
N LYS A 43 1.34 3.77 -6.97
CA LYS A 43 1.00 4.66 -8.08
C LYS A 43 0.13 3.95 -9.11
N ILE A 44 -0.70 3.00 -8.67
CA ILE A 44 -1.64 2.36 -9.57
C ILE A 44 -2.60 3.44 -10.04
N THR A 45 -2.51 3.79 -11.33
CA THR A 45 -3.35 4.82 -11.94
C THR A 45 -4.81 4.39 -11.81
N LYS A 46 -5.61 5.23 -11.17
CA LYS A 46 -7.06 5.06 -11.12
C LYS A 46 -7.64 5.41 -12.48
N THR A 47 -7.72 4.44 -13.39
CA THR A 47 -8.46 4.65 -14.64
C THR A 47 -9.95 4.56 -14.33
N ILE A 48 -10.58 5.69 -14.08
CA ILE A 48 -12.03 5.83 -14.14
C ILE A 48 -12.39 6.23 -15.58
N TYR A 49 -12.96 5.28 -16.34
CA TYR A 49 -13.79 5.63 -17.49
C TYR A 49 -15.18 6.00 -16.96
N ILE A 50 -15.33 7.23 -16.48
CA ILE A 50 -16.67 7.83 -16.51
C ILE A 50 -16.85 8.28 -17.95
N TYR A 51 -17.62 7.50 -18.70
CA TYR A 51 -18.21 7.98 -19.93
C TYR A 51 -18.80 9.37 -19.64
N ASN A 52 -18.39 10.36 -20.43
CA ASN A 52 -19.00 11.68 -20.44
C ASN A 52 -20.50 11.48 -20.70
N PHE A 53 -21.30 11.44 -19.64
CA PHE A 53 -22.74 11.56 -19.74
C PHE A 53 -23.13 12.84 -19.02
N SER A 54 -23.22 13.91 -19.82
CA SER A 54 -23.90 15.20 -19.60
C SER A 54 -23.25 16.19 -20.58
N PHE A 55 -23.85 16.69 -21.65
CA PHE A 55 -25.24 16.76 -22.13
C PHE A 55 -25.26 16.61 -23.65
#